data_AF-Q7PQV6-F1
#
_entry.id   AF-Q7PQV6-F1
#
_cell.length_a   1.000
_cell.length_b   1.000
_cell.length_c   1.000
_cell.angle_alpha   90.00
_cell.angle_beta   90.00
_cell.angle_gamma   90.00
#
_symmetry.space_group_name_H-M   'P 1'
#
loop_
_entity.id
_entity.type
_entity.pdbx_description
1 polymer ?
#
loop_
_entity_poly.entity_id
_entity_poly.type
_entity_poly.pdbx_seq_one_letter_code
_entity_poly.pdbx_strand_id
1 'polypeptide(L)'
;MNSQANDSDSEYSVENEGLESSAEEDKGSDSNDTSDEDADEDDEDEDVPKLADDEYKTMPFEDLLKLQKKLGARMYNEAIFGTSKDKKPNALKPKPSKKAKQKSASENESSSDSDSGPEEMTSKRKVPALGMGKKDKNASLTQPRDPRFDPRQGYFSGRQFRNNYSFLNDLRQKELKKLNNKLEAATDPEEASKIKFLIQRTENQIREYAKHKALDADRMREKQQARAAIQEGKRPFFERKSTKQARALVEQYDKLKDHGALDKHIDKRRKKISAKDRNKLDFAT
;
A
#
# COMPACT_ATOMS: atom_id res chain seq x y z
N MET A 1 39.16 1.41 -38.98
CA MET A 1 37.73 1.66 -38.68
C MET A 1 37.23 0.46 -37.87
N ASN A 2 37.32 0.53 -36.54
CA ASN A 2 36.82 -0.54 -35.67
C ASN A 2 35.36 -0.27 -35.34
N SER A 3 34.46 -1.05 -35.94
CA SER A 3 33.04 -1.08 -35.60
C SER A 3 32.85 -1.94 -34.35
N GLN A 4 32.81 -1.31 -33.17
CA GLN A 4 32.28 -1.94 -31.97
C GLN A 4 30.76 -2.03 -32.10
N ALA A 5 30.26 -3.25 -32.22
CA ALA A 5 28.85 -3.56 -32.16
C ALA A 5 28.31 -3.20 -30.78
N ASN A 6 27.47 -2.15 -30.72
CA ASN A 6 26.62 -1.87 -29.59
C ASN A 6 25.45 -2.85 -29.65
N ASP A 7 25.55 -3.95 -28.91
CA ASP A 7 24.45 -4.86 -28.67
C ASP A 7 23.48 -4.18 -27.68
N SER A 8 22.57 -3.37 -28.23
CA SER A 8 21.50 -2.71 -27.49
C SER A 8 20.31 -3.66 -27.41
N ASP A 9 20.44 -4.70 -26.58
CA ASP A 9 19.34 -5.59 -26.26
C ASP A 9 18.32 -4.84 -25.37
N SER A 10 17.23 -4.39 -26.00
CA SER A 10 16.13 -3.70 -25.34
C SER A 10 15.21 -4.70 -24.63
N GLU A 11 15.65 -5.22 -23.48
CA GLU A 11 14.79 -6.02 -22.62
C GLU A 11 13.74 -5.12 -21.93
N TYR A 12 12.51 -5.18 -22.44
CA TYR A 12 11.31 -4.63 -21.82
C TYR A 12 11.02 -5.39 -20.51
N SER A 13 11.70 -4.99 -19.44
CA SER A 13 11.34 -5.38 -18.07
C SER A 13 10.25 -4.42 -17.58
N VAL A 14 9.04 -4.94 -17.35
CA VAL A 14 7.99 -4.25 -16.59
C VAL A 14 8.46 -4.18 -15.14
N GLU A 15 9.36 -3.24 -14.84
CA GLU A 15 9.68 -2.87 -13.47
C GLU A 15 8.50 -2.05 -12.95
N ASN A 16 7.59 -2.71 -12.21
CA ASN A 16 6.62 -2.04 -11.36
C ASN A 16 7.43 -1.33 -10.25
N GLU A 17 7.93 -0.14 -10.55
CA GLU A 17 8.57 0.75 -9.60
C GLU A 17 7.47 1.25 -8.64
N GLY A 18 7.28 0.49 -7.56
CA GLY A 18 6.59 0.98 -6.38
C GLY A 18 7.29 2.25 -5.92
N LEU A 19 6.67 3.39 -6.22
CA LEU A 19 6.99 4.70 -5.67
C LEU A 19 6.85 4.61 -4.14
N GLU A 20 7.91 4.21 -3.45
CA GLU A 20 8.09 4.51 -2.03
C GLU A 20 8.49 5.99 -1.92
N SER A 21 7.50 6.86 -2.09
CA SER A 21 7.57 8.24 -1.65
C SER A 21 7.54 8.23 -0.13
N SER A 22 8.71 8.32 0.50
CA SER A 22 8.81 8.61 1.93
C SER A 22 8.54 10.11 2.15
N ALA A 23 7.27 10.49 1.97
CA ALA A 23 6.73 11.75 2.47
C ALA A 23 6.22 11.47 3.90
N GLU A 24 7.03 11.85 4.88
CA GLU A 24 6.56 12.02 6.25
C GLU A 24 5.74 13.31 6.30
N GLU A 25 4.42 13.19 6.09
CA GLU A 25 3.46 14.17 6.56
C GLU A 25 2.26 13.45 7.19
N ASP A 26 2.26 13.58 8.51
CA ASP A 26 1.14 13.59 9.44
C ASP A 26 -0.22 13.95 8.81
N LYS A 27 -1.18 13.03 8.91
CA LYS A 27 -2.61 13.36 8.92
C LYS A 27 -3.32 12.51 9.96
N GLY A 28 -3.71 13.18 11.03
CA GLY A 28 -4.59 12.69 12.07
C GLY A 28 -5.91 12.18 11.50
N SER A 29 -6.32 11.02 11.99
CA SER A 29 -7.67 10.50 11.86
C SER A 29 -8.41 10.86 13.13
N ASP A 30 -9.20 11.91 13.02
CA ASP A 30 -10.25 12.30 13.94
C ASP A 30 -11.33 11.20 13.95
N SER A 31 -11.55 10.59 15.11
CA SER A 31 -12.65 9.67 15.37
C SER A 31 -13.42 10.26 16.54
N ASN A 32 -14.44 11.03 16.19
CA ASN A 32 -15.45 11.52 17.10
C ASN A 32 -16.24 10.30 17.61
N ASP A 33 -15.86 9.82 18.79
CA ASP A 33 -16.59 8.86 19.60
C ASP A 33 -17.68 9.63 20.34
N THR A 34 -18.93 9.48 19.90
CA THR A 34 -20.08 9.95 20.67
C THR A 34 -20.39 8.86 21.69
N SER A 35 -19.87 9.05 22.89
CA SER A 35 -20.35 8.39 24.10
C SER A 35 -21.84 8.69 24.27
N ASP A 36 -22.64 7.64 24.33
CA ASP A 36 -23.92 7.69 25.04
C ASP A 36 -23.79 6.64 26.16
N GLU A 37 -23.70 7.17 27.36
CA GLU A 37 -23.79 6.44 28.61
C GLU A 37 -25.24 6.00 28.76
N ASP A 38 -25.48 4.70 28.93
CA ASP A 38 -26.71 4.24 29.57
C ASP A 38 -26.35 3.12 30.55
N ALA A 39 -26.36 3.55 31.81
CA ALA A 39 -26.78 2.86 33.02
C ALA A 39 -26.69 1.33 33.08
N ASP A 40 -25.91 0.87 34.06
CA ASP A 40 -26.15 -0.40 34.75
C ASP A 40 -27.56 -0.38 35.36
N GLU A 41 -28.52 -0.97 34.65
CA GLU A 41 -29.73 -1.53 35.25
C GLU A 41 -29.52 -3.05 35.36
N ASP A 42 -29.49 -3.52 36.61
CA ASP A 42 -29.72 -4.91 36.99
C ASP A 42 -31.08 -5.35 36.40
N ASP A 43 -31.08 -5.98 35.23
CA ASP A 43 -32.21 -6.77 34.76
C ASP A 43 -31.91 -8.25 35.05
N GLU A 44 -32.66 -8.75 36.03
CA GLU A 44 -32.75 -10.14 36.45
C GLU A 44 -32.74 -11.08 35.24
N ASP A 45 -31.94 -12.15 35.34
CA ASP A 45 -31.95 -13.28 34.41
C ASP A 45 -33.38 -13.88 34.35
N GLU A 46 -34.26 -13.34 33.51
CA GLU A 46 -35.39 -14.11 33.02
C GLU A 46 -34.80 -15.15 32.06
N ASP A 47 -34.54 -16.34 32.62
CA ASP A 47 -34.22 -17.57 31.91
C ASP A 47 -35.22 -17.79 30.76
N VAL A 48 -34.94 -17.23 29.59
CA VAL A 48 -35.68 -17.56 28.38
C VAL A 48 -35.31 -19.01 28.04
N PRO A 49 -36.27 -19.96 28.13
CA PRO A 49 -35.94 -21.37 28.00
C PRO A 49 -35.41 -21.63 26.59
N LYS A 50 -34.16 -22.09 26.52
CA LYS A 50 -33.57 -22.62 25.28
C LYS A 50 -34.41 -23.81 24.84
N LEU A 51 -35.11 -23.67 23.72
CA LEU A 51 -35.80 -24.80 23.09
C LEU A 51 -34.74 -25.79 22.63
N ALA A 52 -34.82 -27.03 23.11
CA ALA A 52 -33.80 -28.05 22.87
C ALA A 52 -33.69 -28.36 21.37
N ASP A 53 -32.46 -28.63 20.92
CA ASP A 53 -32.12 -28.82 19.50
C ASP A 53 -32.88 -29.94 18.78
N ASP A 54 -33.44 -30.86 19.56
CA ASP A 54 -34.15 -32.04 19.06
C ASP A 54 -35.65 -31.76 18.83
N GLU A 55 -36.22 -30.81 19.57
CA GLU A 55 -37.66 -30.49 19.50
C GLU A 55 -37.99 -29.73 18.22
N TYR A 56 -37.24 -28.68 17.85
CA TYR A 56 -37.52 -27.93 16.62
C TYR A 56 -37.25 -28.72 15.33
N LYS A 57 -36.34 -29.71 15.36
CA LYS A 57 -36.05 -30.55 14.18
C LYS A 57 -37.19 -31.51 13.84
N THR A 58 -38.01 -31.86 14.83
CA THR A 58 -39.16 -32.76 14.65
C THR A 58 -40.46 -32.03 14.30
N MET A 59 -40.52 -30.71 14.47
CA MET A 59 -41.72 -29.91 14.18
C MET A 59 -41.85 -29.60 12.68
N PRO A 60 -43.06 -29.66 12.09
CA PRO A 60 -43.26 -29.32 10.69
C PRO A 60 -43.04 -27.81 10.46
N PHE A 61 -42.54 -27.47 9.27
CA PHE A 61 -42.15 -26.10 8.91
C PHE A 61 -43.27 -25.06 9.10
N GLU A 62 -44.52 -25.46 8.87
CA GLU A 62 -45.66 -24.57 9.06
C GLU A 62 -45.79 -24.08 10.51
N ASP A 63 -45.49 -24.96 11.47
CA ASP A 63 -45.58 -24.64 12.89
C ASP A 63 -44.39 -23.81 13.35
N LEU A 64 -43.20 -24.03 12.78
CA LEU A 64 -42.04 -23.14 12.97
C LEU A 64 -42.32 -21.72 12.44
N LEU A 65 -43.00 -21.60 11.30
CA LEU A 65 -43.35 -20.31 10.72
C LEU A 65 -44.42 -19.58 11.55
N LYS A 66 -45.40 -20.31 12.10
CA LYS A 66 -46.37 -19.76 13.06
C LYS A 66 -45.68 -19.32 14.36
N LEU A 67 -44.70 -20.09 14.83
CA LEU A 67 -43.90 -19.76 16.01
C LEU A 67 -43.10 -18.47 15.79
N GLN A 68 -42.40 -18.35 14.65
CA GLN A 68 -41.63 -17.16 14.28
C GLN A 68 -42.52 -15.91 14.15
N LYS A 69 -43.74 -16.06 13.62
CA LYS A 69 -44.71 -14.94 13.52
C LYS A 69 -45.25 -14.51 14.88
N LYS A 70 -45.40 -15.43 15.83
CA LYS A 70 -45.91 -15.15 17.19
C LYS A 70 -44.84 -14.57 18.10
N LEU A 71 -43.64 -15.16 18.11
CA LEU A 71 -42.52 -14.72 18.95
C LEU A 71 -41.72 -13.56 18.34
N GLY A 72 -41.85 -13.34 17.03
CA GLY A 72 -41.06 -12.37 16.29
C GLY A 72 -39.67 -12.92 15.89
N ALA A 73 -39.14 -12.42 14.78
CA ALA A 73 -37.92 -12.98 14.18
C ALA A 73 -36.66 -12.84 15.05
N ARG A 74 -36.58 -11.82 15.92
CA ARG A 74 -35.42 -11.60 16.79
C ARG A 74 -35.36 -12.61 17.93
N MET A 75 -36.45 -12.73 18.70
CA MET A 75 -36.55 -13.70 19.81
C MET A 75 -36.50 -15.14 19.32
N TYR A 76 -37.11 -15.44 18.16
CA TYR A 76 -37.01 -16.77 17.55
C TYR A 76 -35.57 -17.14 17.20
N ASN A 77 -34.82 -16.23 16.56
CA ASN A 77 -33.44 -16.51 16.19
C ASN A 77 -32.53 -16.62 17.42
N GLU A 78 -32.79 -15.85 18.46
CA GLU A 78 -32.05 -15.93 19.72
C GLU A 78 -32.32 -17.25 20.46
N ALA A 79 -33.58 -17.70 20.50
CA ALA A 79 -33.95 -18.97 21.12
C ALA A 79 -33.40 -20.19 20.37
N ILE A 80 -33.33 -20.15 19.04
CA ILE A 80 -32.86 -21.28 18.20
C ILE A 80 -31.33 -21.28 18.04
N PHE A 81 -30.72 -20.12 17.81
CA PHE A 81 -29.29 -20.04 17.48
C PHE A 81 -28.42 -19.56 18.65
N GLY A 82 -29.03 -19.18 19.77
CA GLY A 82 -28.35 -18.61 20.94
C GLY A 82 -27.88 -17.16 20.71
N THR A 83 -27.55 -16.49 21.82
CA THR A 83 -26.89 -15.18 21.77
C THR A 83 -25.46 -15.33 21.26
N SER A 84 -25.12 -14.66 20.18
CA SER A 84 -23.81 -14.77 19.54
C SER A 84 -22.75 -13.95 20.30
N LYS A 85 -22.41 -14.33 21.54
CA LYS A 85 -21.33 -13.68 22.31
C LYS A 85 -20.04 -14.51 22.39
N ASP A 86 -20.07 -15.80 22.05
CA ASP A 86 -18.87 -16.65 22.11
C ASP A 86 -18.33 -17.05 20.72
N LYS A 87 -17.45 -16.23 20.14
CA LYS A 87 -16.58 -16.66 19.03
C LYS A 87 -15.12 -16.25 19.30
N LYS A 88 -14.29 -17.24 19.63
CA LYS A 88 -12.82 -17.15 19.69
C LYS A 88 -12.22 -16.87 18.29
N PRO A 89 -11.05 -16.20 18.20
CA PRO A 89 -10.53 -15.69 16.93
C PRO A 89 -9.67 -16.72 16.20
N ASN A 90 -10.24 -17.46 15.24
CA ASN A 90 -9.43 -18.06 14.16
C ASN A 90 -10.28 -18.43 12.95
N ALA A 91 -10.16 -17.65 11.86
CA ALA A 91 -10.33 -18.03 10.45
C ALA A 91 -10.71 -16.79 9.61
N LEU A 92 -9.82 -16.45 8.67
CA LEU A 92 -10.08 -15.90 7.33
C LEU A 92 -11.31 -14.98 7.19
N LYS A 93 -11.06 -13.67 7.16
CA LYS A 93 -12.07 -12.64 6.83
C LYS A 93 -12.50 -12.74 5.36
N PRO A 94 -13.81 -12.60 5.07
CA PRO A 94 -14.28 -11.75 3.99
C PRO A 94 -14.91 -10.48 4.58
N LYS A 95 -14.54 -9.32 4.01
CA LYS A 95 -15.03 -8.00 4.43
C LYS A 95 -16.49 -7.81 4.02
N PRO A 96 -17.41 -7.32 4.88
CA PRO A 96 -18.66 -6.75 4.42
C PRO A 96 -18.50 -5.25 4.15
N SER A 97 -18.62 -4.86 2.89
CA SER A 97 -18.75 -3.47 2.46
C SER A 97 -20.11 -2.92 2.85
N LYS A 98 -20.14 -1.93 3.74
CA LYS A 98 -21.28 -1.02 3.88
C LYS A 98 -21.32 -0.09 2.66
N LYS A 99 -22.34 -0.22 1.81
CA LYS A 99 -22.82 0.90 0.99
C LYS A 99 -24.33 1.01 1.13
N ALA A 100 -24.73 2.10 1.77
CA ALA A 100 -26.10 2.58 1.82
C ALA A 100 -26.59 2.88 0.40
N LYS A 101 -27.83 2.45 0.14
CA LYS A 101 -28.54 2.58 -1.13
C LYS A 101 -29.21 3.95 -1.18
N GLN A 102 -28.59 4.93 -1.84
CA GLN A 102 -29.34 6.07 -2.39
C GLN A 102 -29.87 5.67 -3.77
N LYS A 103 -31.19 5.75 -3.94
CA LYS A 103 -31.89 5.56 -5.21
C LYS A 103 -31.68 6.82 -6.05
N SER A 104 -31.00 6.71 -7.18
CA SER A 104 -31.17 7.61 -8.31
C SER A 104 -31.34 6.77 -9.57
N ALA A 105 -32.49 6.92 -10.20
CA ALA A 105 -32.81 6.33 -11.48
C ALA A 105 -31.90 6.91 -12.57
N SER A 106 -31.05 6.08 -13.13
CA SER A 106 -30.47 6.30 -14.46
C SER A 106 -30.24 4.95 -15.10
N GLU A 107 -31.10 4.62 -16.06
CA GLU A 107 -30.96 3.49 -16.97
C GLU A 107 -29.66 3.65 -17.75
N ASN A 108 -28.67 2.80 -17.45
CA ASN A 108 -27.63 2.42 -18.40
C ASN A 108 -27.01 1.09 -17.96
N GLU A 109 -27.53 0.04 -18.58
CA GLU A 109 -27.05 -1.35 -18.55
C GLU A 109 -25.55 -1.44 -18.87
N SER A 110 -24.73 -1.68 -17.84
CA SER A 110 -23.51 -2.52 -17.92
C SER A 110 -22.81 -2.62 -16.56
N SER A 111 -23.44 -3.28 -15.59
CA SER A 111 -22.78 -3.74 -14.37
C SER A 111 -22.61 -5.27 -14.42
N SER A 112 -21.59 -5.71 -15.15
CA SER A 112 -21.17 -7.12 -15.24
C SER A 112 -20.01 -7.36 -14.27
N ASP A 113 -20.24 -7.15 -12.97
CA ASP A 113 -19.23 -7.54 -11.96
C ASP A 113 -19.84 -7.73 -10.55
N SER A 114 -21.04 -8.31 -10.50
CA SER A 114 -21.54 -8.95 -9.28
C SER A 114 -21.16 -10.42 -9.31
N ASP A 115 -20.54 -10.89 -8.23
CA ASP A 115 -20.25 -12.29 -7.85
C ASP A 115 -21.56 -13.10 -7.68
N SER A 116 -22.34 -13.14 -8.76
CA SER A 116 -23.57 -13.87 -8.93
C SER A 116 -23.25 -15.02 -9.90
N GLY A 117 -23.75 -16.21 -9.60
CA GLY A 117 -23.62 -17.38 -10.48
C GLY A 117 -24.15 -17.11 -11.90
N PRO A 118 -23.95 -18.04 -12.84
CA PRO A 118 -24.30 -17.82 -14.24
C PRO A 118 -25.77 -17.42 -14.40
N GLU A 119 -26.01 -16.24 -14.97
CA GLU A 119 -27.35 -15.75 -15.31
C GLU A 119 -27.87 -16.39 -16.59
N GLU A 120 -29.16 -16.74 -16.60
CA GLU A 120 -29.85 -17.26 -17.78
C GLU A 120 -30.06 -16.14 -18.81
N MET A 121 -29.46 -16.30 -20.00
CA MET A 121 -29.55 -15.33 -21.10
C MET A 121 -30.35 -15.90 -22.27
N THR A 122 -31.12 -15.05 -22.97
CA THR A 122 -31.92 -15.48 -24.13
C THR A 122 -31.04 -16.00 -25.28
N SER A 123 -31.42 -17.13 -25.86
CA SER A 123 -30.76 -17.75 -27.03
C SER A 123 -30.87 -16.91 -28.31
N LYS A 124 -31.77 -15.92 -28.34
CA LYS A 124 -31.89 -14.95 -29.44
C LYS A 124 -30.85 -13.83 -29.37
N ARG A 125 -30.08 -13.74 -28.28
CA ARG A 125 -29.04 -12.74 -28.15
C ARG A 125 -27.89 -13.08 -29.09
N LYS A 126 -27.63 -12.22 -30.08
CA LYS A 126 -26.50 -12.37 -30.99
C LYS A 126 -25.19 -12.35 -30.19
N VAL A 127 -24.44 -13.43 -30.26
CA VAL A 127 -23.10 -13.54 -29.65
C VAL A 127 -22.11 -12.78 -30.55
N PRO A 128 -21.18 -11.98 -30.00
CA PRO A 128 -20.11 -11.41 -30.81
C PRO A 128 -19.30 -12.54 -31.46
N ALA A 129 -18.95 -12.37 -32.73
CA ALA A 129 -18.09 -13.33 -33.42
C ALA A 129 -16.76 -13.48 -32.66
N LEU A 130 -16.24 -14.71 -32.58
CA LEU A 130 -14.99 -15.02 -31.88
C LEU A 130 -13.90 -14.00 -32.24
N GLY A 131 -13.33 -13.33 -31.24
CA GLY A 131 -12.25 -12.35 -31.41
C GLY A 131 -12.69 -10.90 -31.66
N MET A 132 -13.98 -10.63 -31.89
CA MET A 132 -14.50 -9.26 -31.90
C MET A 132 -14.88 -8.83 -30.48
N GLY A 133 -13.88 -8.45 -29.69
CA GLY A 133 -14.13 -7.57 -28.54
C GLY A 133 -14.85 -6.31 -29.02
N LYS A 134 -15.79 -5.79 -28.22
CA LYS A 134 -16.36 -4.46 -28.49
C LYS A 134 -15.18 -3.50 -28.59
N LYS A 135 -14.92 -2.93 -29.78
CA LYS A 135 -13.92 -1.87 -29.93
C LYS A 135 -14.31 -0.79 -28.93
N ASP A 136 -13.39 -0.41 -28.04
CA ASP A 136 -13.64 0.68 -27.11
C ASP A 136 -14.15 1.86 -27.93
N LYS A 137 -15.27 2.46 -27.51
CA LYS A 137 -15.94 3.55 -28.24
C LYS A 137 -14.99 4.73 -28.52
N ASN A 138 -13.85 4.78 -27.83
CA ASN A 138 -12.82 5.80 -27.93
C ASN A 138 -11.60 5.39 -28.79
N ALA A 139 -11.54 4.16 -29.31
CA ALA A 139 -10.38 3.68 -30.09
C ALA A 139 -10.20 4.42 -31.43
N SER A 140 -11.26 5.00 -32.00
CA SER A 140 -11.23 5.72 -33.27
C SER A 140 -11.10 7.24 -33.14
N LEU A 141 -11.19 7.79 -31.92
CA LEU A 141 -11.02 9.22 -31.72
C LEU A 141 -9.53 9.51 -31.56
N THR A 142 -8.92 10.13 -32.57
CA THR A 142 -7.57 10.66 -32.48
C THR A 142 -7.56 11.87 -31.56
N GLN A 143 -7.61 11.61 -30.25
CA GLN A 143 -7.38 12.64 -29.25
C GLN A 143 -5.95 13.17 -29.40
N PRO A 144 -5.71 14.49 -29.27
CA PRO A 144 -4.35 15.02 -29.19
C PRO A 144 -3.66 14.34 -28.01
N ARG A 145 -2.63 13.54 -28.31
CA ARG A 145 -1.85 12.81 -27.30
C ARG A 145 -0.66 13.66 -26.90
N ASP A 146 -0.52 13.95 -25.60
CA ASP A 146 0.72 14.49 -25.06
C ASP A 146 1.74 13.35 -25.01
N PRO A 147 2.88 13.43 -25.72
CA PRO A 147 3.87 12.36 -25.74
C PRO A 147 4.42 12.04 -24.34
N ARG A 148 4.37 12.97 -23.38
CA ARG A 148 4.79 12.73 -22.00
C ARG A 148 3.85 11.78 -21.25
N PHE A 149 2.59 11.73 -21.68
CA PHE A 149 1.53 10.96 -21.04
C PHE A 149 0.97 9.87 -21.97
N ASP A 150 1.59 9.63 -23.14
CA ASP A 150 1.19 8.56 -24.05
C ASP A 150 1.76 7.21 -23.55
N PRO A 151 0.90 6.22 -23.19
CA PRO A 151 1.35 4.91 -22.75
C PRO A 151 2.28 4.19 -23.73
N ARG A 152 2.28 4.59 -25.01
CA ARG A 152 3.15 4.02 -26.04
C ARG A 152 4.62 4.43 -25.92
N GLN A 153 4.92 5.54 -25.22
CA GLN A 153 6.30 6.04 -25.07
C GLN A 153 7.08 5.31 -23.97
N GLY A 154 6.47 4.32 -23.32
CA GLY A 154 7.08 3.54 -22.24
C GLY A 154 6.92 4.19 -20.87
N TYR A 155 7.42 3.50 -19.84
CA TYR A 155 7.34 3.96 -18.46
C TYR A 155 8.65 4.63 -18.03
N PHE A 156 8.53 5.60 -17.11
CA PHE A 156 9.70 6.24 -16.51
C PHE A 156 10.50 5.23 -15.70
N SER A 157 11.77 5.03 -16.09
CA SER A 157 12.73 4.27 -15.28
C SER A 157 13.63 5.23 -14.50
N GLY A 158 13.57 5.18 -13.17
CA GLY A 158 14.38 6.03 -12.31
C GLY A 158 15.88 5.79 -12.49
N ARG A 159 16.27 4.54 -12.72
CA ARG A 159 17.67 4.15 -13.01
C ARG A 159 18.19 4.75 -14.30
N GLN A 160 17.43 4.60 -15.40
CA GLN A 160 17.84 5.12 -16.70
C GLN A 160 17.94 6.64 -16.67
N PHE A 161 16.97 7.32 -16.04
CA PHE A 161 17.02 8.76 -15.83
C PHE A 161 18.29 9.19 -15.09
N ARG A 162 18.63 8.54 -13.98
CA ARG A 162 19.83 8.88 -13.19
C ARG A 162 21.15 8.62 -13.94
N ASN A 163 21.16 7.67 -14.88
CA ASN A 163 22.32 7.41 -15.74
C ASN A 163 22.42 8.46 -16.86
N ASN A 164 21.33 8.68 -17.59
CA ASN A 164 21.26 9.61 -18.72
C ASN A 164 21.52 11.07 -18.28
N TYR A 165 21.04 11.43 -17.09
CA TYR A 165 21.20 12.77 -16.50
C TYR A 165 22.19 12.79 -15.33
N SER A 166 23.19 11.91 -15.35
CA SER A 166 24.22 11.84 -14.30
C SER A 166 24.96 13.17 -14.09
N PHE A 167 25.17 13.95 -15.16
CA PHE A 167 25.80 15.28 -15.12
C PHE A 167 25.07 16.30 -14.23
N LEU A 168 23.77 16.11 -13.95
CA LEU A 168 23.04 16.99 -13.04
C LEU A 168 23.61 16.94 -11.63
N ASN A 169 24.14 15.79 -11.21
CA ASN A 169 24.78 15.68 -9.90
C ASN A 169 26.10 16.46 -9.84
N ASP A 170 26.89 16.44 -10.92
CA ASP A 170 28.12 17.22 -11.03
C ASP A 170 27.83 18.72 -11.04
N LEU A 171 26.73 19.12 -11.69
CA LEU A 171 26.25 20.50 -11.66
C LEU A 171 25.85 20.93 -10.25
N ARG A 172 25.07 20.10 -9.52
CA ARG A 172 24.71 20.37 -8.11
C ARG A 172 25.93 20.51 -7.21
N GLN A 173 26.97 19.70 -7.40
CA GLN A 173 28.22 19.83 -6.63
C GLN A 173 28.91 21.18 -6.90
N LYS A 174 28.94 21.63 -8.16
CA LYS A 174 29.47 22.95 -8.52
C LYS A 174 28.62 24.08 -7.93
N GLU A 175 27.30 23.93 -7.94
CA GLU A 175 26.36 24.89 -7.32
C GLU A 175 26.56 24.97 -5.81
N LEU A 176 26.74 23.84 -5.12
CA LEU A 176 27.04 23.80 -3.69
C LEU A 176 28.30 24.61 -3.37
N LYS A 177 29.39 24.42 -4.13
CA LYS A 177 30.62 25.22 -3.97
C LYS A 177 30.36 26.72 -4.15
N LYS A 178 29.56 27.10 -5.16
CA LYS A 178 29.19 28.51 -5.38
C LYS A 178 28.33 29.07 -4.25
N LEU A 179 27.41 28.28 -3.70
CA LEU A 179 26.56 28.69 -2.57
C LEU A 179 27.38 28.87 -1.30
N ASN A 180 28.37 28.02 -1.04
CA ASN A 180 29.29 28.20 0.10
C ASN A 180 30.09 29.49 -0.04
N ASN A 181 30.67 29.76 -1.22
CA ASN A 181 31.39 31.02 -1.44
C ASN A 181 30.48 32.25 -1.27
N LYS A 182 29.20 32.16 -1.70
CA LYS A 182 28.22 33.22 -1.47
C LYS A 182 27.87 33.39 0.00
N LEU A 183 27.80 32.29 0.76
CA LEU A 183 27.54 32.34 2.19
C LEU A 183 28.67 33.04 2.94
N GLU A 184 29.91 32.80 2.55
CA GLU A 184 31.09 33.45 3.12
C GLU A 184 31.13 34.96 2.79
N ALA A 185 30.65 35.35 1.60
CA ALA A 185 30.58 36.74 1.18
C ALA A 185 29.33 37.50 1.67
N ALA A 186 28.32 36.79 2.18
CA ALA A 186 27.05 37.39 2.60
C ALA A 186 27.20 38.09 3.95
N THR A 187 26.96 39.40 3.96
CA THR A 187 26.93 40.22 5.18
C THR A 187 25.53 40.29 5.78
N ASP A 188 24.50 40.26 4.95
CA ASP A 188 23.11 40.34 5.38
C ASP A 188 22.62 39.02 6.01
N PRO A 189 22.09 39.04 7.25
CA PRO A 189 21.63 37.83 7.93
C PRO A 189 20.47 37.12 7.22
N GLU A 190 19.55 37.84 6.58
CA GLU A 190 18.42 37.23 5.89
C GLU A 190 18.87 36.49 4.64
N GLU A 191 19.71 37.12 3.81
CA GLU A 191 20.32 36.46 2.65
C GLU A 191 21.17 35.26 3.06
N ALA A 192 21.96 35.37 4.12
CA ALA A 192 22.74 34.25 4.64
C ALA A 192 21.85 33.07 5.07
N SER A 193 20.69 33.33 5.67
CA SER A 193 19.72 32.29 6.03
C SER A 193 19.15 31.57 4.81
N LYS A 194 18.80 32.33 3.76
CA LYS A 194 18.30 31.78 2.48
C LYS A 194 19.37 30.92 1.80
N ILE A 195 20.62 31.38 1.80
CA ILE A 195 21.74 30.62 1.23
C ILE A 195 21.97 29.33 2.02
N LYS A 196 21.97 29.36 3.36
CA LYS A 196 22.08 28.16 4.20
C LYS A 196 20.99 27.13 3.89
N PHE A 197 19.74 27.59 3.75
CA PHE A 197 18.63 26.71 3.36
C PHE A 197 18.85 26.06 1.99
N LEU A 198 19.33 26.83 1.00
CA LEU A 198 19.64 26.30 -0.32
C LEU A 198 20.78 25.28 -0.28
N ILE A 199 21.83 25.52 0.52
CA ILE A 199 22.93 24.56 0.73
C ILE A 199 22.38 23.25 1.28
N GLN A 200 21.61 23.31 2.36
CA GLN A 200 21.02 22.12 2.98
C GLN A 200 20.14 21.33 1.99
N ARG A 201 19.31 22.04 1.21
CA ARG A 201 18.46 21.41 0.18
C ARG A 201 19.31 20.70 -0.87
N THR A 202 20.35 21.35 -1.39
CA THR A 202 21.22 20.78 -2.42
C THR A 202 22.03 19.60 -1.89
N GLU A 203 22.53 19.68 -0.65
CA GLU A 203 23.21 18.57 0.03
C GLU A 203 22.30 17.35 0.18
N ASN A 204 21.05 17.56 0.60
CA ASN A 204 20.07 16.48 0.72
C ASN A 204 19.79 15.82 -0.64
N GLN A 205 19.68 16.60 -1.72
CA GLN A 205 19.50 16.06 -3.08
C GLN A 205 20.70 15.22 -3.53
N ILE A 206 21.93 15.66 -3.25
CA ILE A 206 23.15 14.91 -3.57
C ILE A 206 23.20 13.61 -2.75
N ARG A 207 22.84 13.66 -1.46
CA ARG A 207 22.82 12.49 -0.58
C ARG A 207 21.79 11.45 -1.04
N GLU A 208 20.57 11.87 -1.39
CA GLU A 208 19.55 10.96 -1.92
C GLU A 208 19.93 10.38 -3.28
N TYR A 209 20.55 11.17 -4.17
CA TYR A 209 21.07 10.65 -5.43
C TYR A 209 22.12 9.55 -5.20
N ALA A 210 23.07 9.77 -4.28
CA ALA A 210 24.10 8.79 -3.93
C ALA A 210 23.49 7.50 -3.34
N LYS A 211 22.49 7.64 -2.45
CA LYS A 211 21.75 6.52 -1.87
C LYS A 211 21.06 5.67 -2.94
N HIS A 212 20.30 6.30 -3.84
CA HIS A 212 19.64 5.58 -4.94
C HIS A 212 20.65 4.93 -5.89
N LYS A 213 21.77 5.60 -6.17
CA LYS A 213 22.84 5.02 -7.01
C LYS A 213 23.46 3.78 -6.37
N ALA A 214 23.66 3.77 -5.05
CA ALA A 214 24.15 2.60 -4.32
C ALA A 214 23.13 1.44 -4.38
N LEU A 215 21.84 1.72 -4.12
CA LEU A 215 20.78 0.71 -4.21
C LEU A 215 20.67 0.08 -5.60
N ASP A 216 20.79 0.89 -6.65
CA ASP A 216 20.80 0.42 -8.03
C ASP A 216 22.03 -0.46 -8.31
N ALA A 217 23.20 -0.08 -7.81
CA ALA A 217 24.42 -0.86 -7.96
C ALA A 217 24.30 -2.22 -7.25
N ASP A 218 23.74 -2.27 -6.04
CA ASP A 218 23.50 -3.50 -5.30
C ASP A 218 22.52 -4.42 -6.04
N ARG A 219 21.43 -3.85 -6.58
CA ARG A 219 20.46 -4.59 -7.41
C ARG A 219 21.13 -5.16 -8.66
N MET A 220 21.98 -4.38 -9.32
CA MET A 220 22.71 -4.85 -10.50
C MET A 220 23.71 -5.95 -10.14
N ARG A 221 24.38 -5.86 -8.99
CA ARG A 221 25.27 -6.90 -8.49
C ARG A 221 24.53 -8.21 -8.25
N GLU A 222 23.35 -8.16 -7.62
CA GLU A 222 22.50 -9.34 -7.42
C GLU A 222 22.07 -9.95 -8.78
N LYS A 223 21.65 -9.12 -9.73
CA LYS A 223 21.31 -9.57 -11.09
C LYS A 223 22.51 -10.24 -11.79
N GLN A 224 23.71 -9.67 -11.66
CA GLN A 224 24.94 -10.23 -12.24
C GLN A 224 25.33 -11.57 -11.60
N GLN A 225 25.23 -11.69 -10.27
CA GLN A 225 25.49 -12.95 -9.56
C GLN A 225 24.51 -14.05 -9.99
N ALA A 226 23.23 -13.71 -10.15
CA ALA A 226 22.23 -14.65 -10.65
C ALA A 226 22.55 -15.10 -12.09
N ARG A 227 22.93 -14.17 -12.98
CA ARG A 227 23.36 -14.47 -14.35
C ARG A 227 24.59 -15.38 -14.38
N ALA A 228 25.60 -15.10 -13.54
CA ALA A 228 26.81 -15.93 -13.43
C ALA A 228 26.49 -17.35 -12.96
N ALA A 229 25.63 -17.51 -11.94
CA ALA A 229 25.21 -18.84 -11.48
C ALA A 229 24.51 -19.66 -12.58
N ILE A 230 23.65 -19.01 -13.37
CA ILE A 230 22.98 -19.65 -14.51
C ILE A 230 24.01 -20.06 -15.58
N GLN A 231 24.98 -19.20 -15.90
CA GLN A 231 26.05 -19.51 -16.86
C GLN A 231 26.90 -20.71 -16.42
N GLU A 232 27.13 -20.86 -15.11
CA GLU A 232 27.79 -22.04 -14.53
C GLU A 232 26.90 -23.29 -14.49
N GLY A 233 25.62 -23.20 -14.89
CA GLY A 233 24.64 -24.29 -14.80
C GLY A 233 24.08 -24.51 -13.39
N LYS A 234 24.36 -23.62 -12.43
CA LYS A 234 23.83 -23.68 -11.06
C LYS A 234 22.48 -22.95 -10.99
N ARG A 235 21.64 -23.34 -10.04
CA ARG A 235 20.38 -22.64 -9.77
C ARG A 235 20.67 -21.30 -9.06
N PRO A 236 20.24 -20.15 -9.59
CA PRO A 236 20.47 -18.86 -8.95
C PRO A 236 19.77 -18.81 -7.59
N PHE A 237 20.46 -18.24 -6.59
CA PHE A 237 19.93 -18.06 -5.26
C PHE A 237 19.45 -16.64 -5.05
N PHE A 238 18.16 -16.49 -4.72
CA PHE A 238 17.56 -15.20 -4.39
C PHE A 238 17.28 -15.15 -2.89
N GLU A 239 17.91 -14.21 -2.21
CA GLU A 239 17.67 -14.00 -0.77
C GLU A 239 16.24 -13.53 -0.51
N ARG A 240 15.64 -14.01 0.58
CA ARG A 240 14.33 -13.56 1.02
C ARG A 240 14.37 -12.08 1.39
N LYS A 241 13.25 -11.38 1.25
CA LYS A 241 13.16 -9.96 1.63
C LYS A 241 13.51 -9.72 3.10
N SER A 242 13.08 -10.60 4.00
CA SER A 242 13.38 -10.51 5.43
C SER A 242 14.87 -10.66 5.74
N THR A 243 15.59 -11.54 5.04
CA THR A 243 17.04 -11.72 5.25
C THR A 243 17.82 -10.52 4.74
N LYS A 244 17.40 -9.92 3.62
CA LYS A 244 17.97 -8.66 3.11
C LYS A 244 17.79 -7.51 4.10
N GLN A 245 16.59 -7.39 4.69
CA GLN A 245 16.32 -6.38 5.72
C GLN A 245 17.16 -6.60 6.97
N ALA A 246 17.30 -7.85 7.44
CA ALA A 246 18.17 -8.17 8.57
C ALA A 246 19.63 -7.77 8.29
N ARG A 247 20.16 -8.10 7.11
CA ARG A 247 21.51 -7.67 6.69
C ARG A 247 21.63 -6.14 6.69
N ALA A 248 20.66 -5.44 6.10
CA ALA A 248 20.67 -3.96 6.07
C ALA A 248 20.64 -3.34 7.47
N LEU A 249 19.90 -3.93 8.42
CA LEU A 249 19.89 -3.49 9.82
C LEU A 249 21.23 -3.72 10.52
N VAL A 250 21.89 -4.86 10.26
CA VAL A 250 23.23 -5.14 10.78
C VAL A 250 24.23 -4.12 10.22
N GLU A 251 24.23 -3.88 8.92
CA GLU A 251 25.10 -2.86 8.29
C GLU A 251 24.83 -1.46 8.84
N GLN A 252 23.57 -1.11 9.11
CA GLN A 252 23.22 0.17 9.73
C GLN A 252 23.74 0.26 11.17
N TYR A 253 23.63 -0.82 11.94
CA TYR A 253 24.16 -0.91 13.29
C TYR A 253 25.68 -0.72 13.31
N ASP A 254 26.40 -1.43 12.43
CA ASP A 254 27.85 -1.34 12.34
C ASP A 254 28.29 0.09 11.95
N LYS A 255 27.65 0.71 10.95
CA LYS A 255 27.91 2.12 10.59
C LYS A 255 27.69 3.08 11.75
N LEU A 256 26.64 2.87 12.56
CA LEU A 256 26.37 3.69 13.74
C LEU A 256 27.39 3.47 14.85
N LYS A 257 27.85 2.22 15.02
CA LYS A 257 28.88 1.83 15.98
C LYS A 257 30.23 2.45 15.62
N ASP A 258 30.63 2.36 14.35
CA ASP A 258 31.87 2.92 13.82
C ASP A 258 31.90 4.45 13.95
N HIS A 259 30.75 5.11 13.73
CA HIS A 259 30.61 6.56 13.90
C HIS A 259 30.45 6.98 15.37
N GLY A 260 30.38 6.04 16.33
CA GLY A 260 30.15 6.34 17.75
C GLY A 260 28.79 6.99 18.06
N ALA A 261 27.81 6.85 17.15
CA ALA A 261 26.48 7.44 17.27
C ALA A 261 25.42 6.43 17.75
N LEU A 262 25.83 5.19 18.03
CA LEU A 262 24.93 4.10 18.40
C LEU A 262 24.13 4.39 19.68
N ASP A 263 24.78 4.82 20.76
CA ASP A 263 24.11 5.08 22.04
C ASP A 263 23.05 6.18 21.91
N LYS A 264 23.41 7.28 21.23
CA LYS A 264 22.48 8.38 20.93
C LYS A 264 21.28 7.89 20.11
N HIS A 265 21.48 6.98 19.16
CA HIS A 265 20.40 6.41 18.36
C HIS A 265 19.49 5.51 19.20
N ILE A 266 20.06 4.67 20.08
CA ILE A 266 19.30 3.83 21.02
C ILE A 266 18.49 4.69 21.98
N ASP A 267 19.07 5.74 22.54
CA ASP A 267 18.36 6.63 23.47
C ASP A 267 17.23 7.40 22.79
N LYS A 268 17.44 7.89 21.57
CA LYS A 268 16.35 8.48 20.76
C LYS A 268 15.24 7.47 20.50
N ARG A 269 15.58 6.21 20.18
CA ARG A 269 14.60 5.15 19.96
C ARG A 269 13.83 4.84 21.25
N ARG A 270 14.50 4.74 22.40
CA ARG A 270 13.87 4.55 23.72
C ARG A 270 12.89 5.67 24.04
N LYS A 271 13.30 6.94 23.85
CA LYS A 271 12.42 8.11 24.06
C LYS A 271 11.19 8.08 23.14
N LYS A 272 11.36 7.73 21.85
CA LYS A 272 10.24 7.63 20.90
C LYS A 272 9.28 6.49 21.26
N ILE A 273 9.77 5.36 21.75
CA ILE A 273 8.94 4.23 22.21
C ILE A 273 8.16 4.65 23.46
N SER A 274 8.83 5.19 24.48
CA SER A 274 8.18 5.65 25.71
C SER A 274 7.09 6.70 25.45
N ALA A 275 7.35 7.66 24.54
CA ALA A 275 6.32 8.65 24.16
C ALA A 275 5.11 8.00 23.45
N LYS A 276 5.33 7.00 22.59
CA LYS A 276 4.25 6.26 21.94
C LYS A 276 3.45 5.44 22.96
N ASP A 277 4.13 4.82 23.91
CA ASP A 277 3.49 4.03 24.96
C ASP A 277 2.64 4.92 25.86
N ARG A 278 3.13 6.10 26.26
CA ARG A 278 2.34 7.08 27.01
C ARG A 278 1.08 7.50 26.24
N ASN A 279 1.24 7.90 24.97
CA ASN A 279 0.09 8.29 24.16
C ASN A 279 -0.93 7.15 24.02
N LYS A 280 -0.50 5.88 23.95
CA LYS A 280 -1.41 4.72 23.90
C LYS A 280 -2.18 4.51 25.21
N LEU A 281 -1.60 4.86 26.34
CA LEU A 281 -2.24 4.77 27.66
C LEU A 281 -3.19 5.95 27.91
N ASP A 282 -2.88 7.13 27.37
CA ASP A 282 -3.71 8.34 27.50
C ASP A 282 -5.05 8.26 26.71
N PHE A 283 -5.20 7.30 25.78
CA PHE A 283 -6.47 7.03 25.07
C PHE A 283 -7.32 5.92 25.74
N ALA A 284 -6.93 5.42 26.91
CA ALA A 284 -7.61 4.33 27.62
C ALA A 284 -8.34 4.79 28.90
N THR A 285 -8.61 6.10 29.02
CA THR A 285 -9.44 6.71 30.08
C THR A 285 -10.58 7.48 29.46
#